data_AF-A0A7W1XUI5-F1
#
_entry.id   AF-A0A7W1XUI5-F1
#
_cell.length_a   1.000
_cell.length_b   1.000
_cell.length_c   1.000
_cell.angle_alpha   90.00
_cell.angle_beta   90.00
_cell.angle_gamma   90.00
#
_symmetry.space_group_name_H-M   'P 1'
#
loop_
_entity.id
_entity.type
_entity.pdbx_description
1 polymer ?
#
loop_
_entity_poly.entity_id
_entity_poly.type
_entity_poly.pdbx_seq_one_letter_code
_entity_poly.pdbx_strand_id
1 'polypeptide(L)'
;MDTYEEDAGTTRYLMAKSGLSARFVPLSALAVRGDGLYADIPGRGYMHVDVLYRLHAIEILAQETDDDGYPTGAHLLSLMAKPGLVTINPPATLLSQTKALQALIWNLYETGTFFHADEREIYVADIFGKLL
;
A
#
# COMPACT_ATOMS: atom_id res chain seq x y z
N MET A 1 5.27 -10.21 8.36
CA MET A 1 4.46 -8.99 8.67
C MET A 1 4.11 -8.91 10.16
N ASP A 2 4.02 -10.07 10.79
CA ASP A 2 4.08 -10.37 12.21
C ASP A 2 5.49 -10.28 12.84
N THR A 3 6.54 -10.14 12.04
CA THR A 3 7.94 -10.21 12.48
C THR A 3 8.43 -8.96 13.23
N TYR A 4 7.77 -7.80 13.02
CA TYR A 4 8.11 -6.55 13.70
C TYR A 4 6.95 -6.11 14.60
N GLU A 5 7.24 -5.95 15.89
CA GLU A 5 6.23 -5.60 16.91
C GLU A 5 5.55 -4.26 16.62
N GLU A 6 6.30 -3.30 16.08
CA GLU A 6 5.80 -1.98 15.68
C GLU A 6 4.75 -2.05 14.55
N ASP A 7 5.05 -2.81 13.49
CA ASP A 7 4.15 -2.99 12.35
C ASP A 7 2.85 -3.69 12.77
N ALA A 8 2.98 -4.71 13.62
CA ALA A 8 1.84 -5.43 14.19
C ALA A 8 1.00 -4.51 15.09
N GLY A 9 1.65 -3.69 15.93
CA GLY A 9 1.00 -2.71 16.79
C GLY A 9 0.21 -1.68 15.99
N THR A 10 0.84 -1.08 14.97
CA THR A 10 0.21 -0.11 14.07
C THR A 10 -0.98 -0.71 13.34
N THR A 11 -0.82 -1.91 12.79
CA THR A 11 -1.90 -2.59 12.05
C THR A 11 -3.09 -2.91 12.96
N ARG A 12 -2.84 -3.42 14.17
CA ARG A 12 -3.91 -3.72 15.14
C ARG A 12 -4.62 -2.47 15.62
N TYR A 13 -3.88 -1.38 15.83
CA TYR A 13 -4.46 -0.09 16.18
C TYR A 13 -5.40 0.42 15.09
N LEU A 14 -4.94 0.45 13.83
CA LEU A 14 -5.77 0.88 12.70
C LEU A 14 -6.99 -0.03 12.50
N MET A 15 -6.81 -1.35 12.63
CA MET A 15 -7.90 -2.31 12.59
C MET A 15 -8.98 -1.99 13.64
N ALA A 16 -8.57 -1.73 14.89
CA ALA A 16 -9.48 -1.38 15.98
C ALA A 16 -10.20 -0.03 15.76
N LYS A 17 -9.60 0.89 15.01
CA LYS A 17 -10.20 2.20 14.67
C LYS A 17 -11.03 2.19 13.39
N SER A 18 -10.91 1.15 12.56
CA SER A 18 -11.52 1.11 11.22
C SER A 18 -13.05 1.05 11.21
N GLY A 19 -13.67 0.50 12.26
CA GLY A 19 -15.10 0.18 12.27
C GLY A 19 -15.50 -0.98 11.35
N LEU A 20 -14.53 -1.65 10.70
CA LEU A 20 -14.75 -2.78 9.81
C LEU A 20 -14.62 -4.11 10.55
N SER A 21 -15.33 -5.14 10.08
CA SER A 21 -15.09 -6.53 10.48
C SER A 21 -13.79 -7.03 9.83
N ALA A 22 -12.65 -6.73 10.44
CA ALA A 22 -11.33 -7.04 9.93
C ALA A 22 -10.59 -8.11 10.76
N ARG A 23 -9.56 -8.72 10.18
CA ARG A 23 -8.67 -9.69 10.84
C ARG A 23 -7.22 -9.34 10.57
N PHE A 24 -6.38 -9.46 11.60
CA PHE A 24 -4.93 -9.44 11.44
C PHE A 24 -4.46 -10.86 11.13
N VAL A 25 -3.86 -11.06 9.95
CA VAL A 25 -3.34 -12.36 9.51
C VAL A 25 -1.88 -12.19 9.05
N PRO A 26 -1.03 -13.21 9.24
CA PRO A 26 0.31 -13.20 8.66
C PRO A 26 0.21 -13.27 7.12
N LEU A 27 1.22 -12.74 6.43
CA LEU A 27 1.29 -12.77 4.96
C LEU A 27 1.25 -14.20 4.41
N SER A 28 1.90 -15.14 5.10
CA SER A 28 1.90 -16.58 4.76
C SER A 28 0.54 -17.26 4.86
N ALA A 29 -0.46 -16.63 5.50
CA ALA A 29 -1.83 -17.13 5.51
C ALA A 29 -2.67 -16.59 4.34
N LEU A 30 -2.12 -15.71 3.50
CA LEU A 30 -2.81 -15.24 2.30
C LEU A 30 -2.55 -16.19 1.13
N ALA A 31 -3.60 -16.44 0.35
CA ALA A 31 -3.53 -17.26 -0.85
C ALA A 31 -4.29 -16.58 -1.98
N VAL A 32 -3.63 -16.46 -3.13
CA VAL A 32 -4.24 -16.05 -4.39
C VAL A 32 -4.84 -17.26 -5.08
N ARG A 33 -6.11 -17.20 -5.49
CA ARG A 33 -6.83 -18.32 -6.12
C ARG A 33 -7.77 -17.81 -7.19
N GLY A 34 -7.50 -18.17 -8.45
CA GLY A 34 -8.26 -17.65 -9.59
C GLY A 34 -8.23 -16.11 -9.59
N ASP A 35 -9.41 -15.49 -9.51
CA ASP A 35 -9.57 -14.03 -9.47
C ASP A 35 -9.81 -13.46 -8.06
N GLY A 36 -9.49 -14.22 -7.00
CA GLY A 36 -9.72 -13.80 -5.62
C GLY A 36 -8.50 -13.92 -4.72
N LEU A 37 -8.49 -13.08 -3.67
CA LEU A 37 -7.58 -13.20 -2.54
C LEU A 37 -8.33 -13.87 -1.38
N TYR A 38 -7.66 -14.80 -0.71
CA TYR A 38 -8.22 -15.54 0.42
C TYR A 38 -7.25 -15.52 1.60
N ALA A 39 -7.79 -15.53 2.81
CA ALA A 39 -7.02 -15.75 4.04
C ALA A 39 -7.37 -17.12 4.60
N ASP A 40 -6.37 -17.97 4.86
CA ASP A 40 -6.54 -19.21 5.60
C ASP A 40 -6.74 -18.89 7.08
N ILE A 41 -7.94 -19.17 7.59
CA ILE A 41 -8.30 -18.93 8.98
C ILE A 41 -8.35 -20.28 9.70
N PRO A 42 -7.51 -20.49 10.74
CA PRO A 42 -7.51 -21.73 11.51
C PRO A 42 -8.91 -22.13 11.99
N GLY A 43 -9.32 -23.34 11.66
CA GLY A 43 -10.64 -23.90 12.01
C GLY A 43 -11.83 -23.36 11.19
N ARG A 44 -11.60 -22.45 10.23
CA ARG A 44 -12.63 -21.94 9.31
C ARG A 44 -12.27 -22.15 7.83
N GLY A 45 -11.00 -22.42 7.53
CA GLY A 45 -10.48 -22.55 6.17
C GLY A 45 -10.37 -21.19 5.48
N TYR A 46 -10.34 -21.23 4.14
CA TYR A 46 -10.13 -20.06 3.31
C TYR A 46 -11.36 -19.14 3.30
N MET A 47 -11.16 -17.90 3.73
CA MET A 47 -12.16 -16.83 3.67
C MET A 47 -11.78 -15.81 2.61
N HIS A 48 -12.74 -15.38 1.80
CA HIS A 48 -12.53 -14.34 0.78
C HIS A 48 -12.12 -13.00 1.43
N VAL A 49 -11.24 -12.26 0.77
CA VAL A 49 -10.73 -10.96 1.21
C VAL A 49 -11.16 -9.89 0.20
N ASP A 50 -12.09 -9.03 0.61
CA ASP A 50 -12.56 -7.91 -0.23
C ASP A 50 -11.71 -6.63 -0.07
N VAL A 51 -11.09 -6.47 1.11
CA VAL A 51 -10.28 -5.29 1.47
C VAL A 51 -8.96 -5.75 2.09
N LEU A 52 -7.84 -5.30 1.51
CA LEU A 52 -6.49 -5.58 2.00
C LEU A 52 -5.81 -4.29 2.47
N TYR A 53 -5.38 -4.29 3.73
CA TYR A 53 -4.42 -3.31 4.26
C TYR A 53 -3.05 -3.99 4.40
N ARG A 54 -1.99 -3.34 3.90
CA ARG A 54 -0.62 -3.84 4.05
C ARG A 54 0.42 -2.74 4.35
N LEU A 55 1.39 -3.12 5.17
CA LEU A 55 2.71 -2.52 5.38
C LEU A 55 3.84 -3.21 4.61
N HIS A 56 3.67 -4.46 4.16
CA HIS A 56 4.72 -5.19 3.45
C HIS A 56 5.07 -4.49 2.14
N ALA A 57 6.33 -4.12 1.92
CA ALA A 57 6.76 -3.30 0.80
C ALA A 57 6.34 -3.90 -0.55
N ILE A 58 5.88 -3.06 -1.48
CA ILE A 58 5.32 -3.56 -2.75
C ILE A 58 6.40 -4.13 -3.66
N GLU A 59 7.61 -3.59 -3.56
CA GLU A 59 8.78 -4.00 -4.32
C GLU A 59 9.25 -5.40 -3.91
N ILE A 60 9.10 -5.72 -2.62
CA ILE A 60 9.37 -7.05 -2.07
C ILE A 60 8.23 -7.98 -2.47
N LEU A 61 6.97 -7.55 -2.24
CA LEU A 61 5.77 -8.29 -2.62
C LEU A 61 5.81 -8.74 -4.09
N ALA A 62 6.19 -7.85 -5.00
CA ALA A 62 6.22 -8.11 -6.45
C ALA A 62 7.13 -9.28 -6.84
N GLN A 63 8.13 -9.60 -6.01
CA GLN A 63 9.12 -10.64 -6.25
C GLN A 63 8.77 -11.96 -5.56
N GLU A 64 7.69 -12.00 -4.76
CA GLU A 64 7.32 -13.20 -4.02
C GLU A 64 6.83 -14.31 -4.96
N THR A 65 7.34 -15.52 -4.68
CA THR A 65 6.95 -16.77 -5.33
C THR A 65 6.64 -17.83 -4.28
N ASP A 66 5.75 -18.75 -4.61
CA ASP A 66 5.50 -19.96 -3.80
C ASP A 66 6.62 -21.01 -4.00
N ASP A 67 6.59 -22.09 -3.21
CA ASP A 67 7.59 -23.16 -3.23
C ASP A 67 7.69 -23.87 -4.61
N ASP A 68 6.60 -23.87 -5.38
CA ASP A 68 6.54 -24.42 -6.73
C ASP A 68 6.95 -23.40 -7.82
N GLY A 69 7.35 -22.19 -7.42
CA GLY A 69 7.72 -21.08 -8.29
C GLY A 69 6.54 -20.25 -8.80
N TYR A 70 5.32 -20.48 -8.32
CA TYR A 70 4.17 -19.67 -8.72
C TYR A 70 4.35 -18.19 -8.28
N PRO A 71 4.15 -17.20 -9.16
CA PRO A 71 4.42 -15.79 -8.85
C PRO A 71 3.27 -15.15 -8.05
N THR A 72 3.12 -15.56 -6.79
CA THR A 72 2.08 -15.09 -5.86
C THR A 72 2.04 -13.58 -5.74
N GLY A 73 3.21 -12.95 -5.68
CA GLY A 73 3.38 -11.49 -5.66
C GLY A 73 2.76 -10.79 -6.86
N ALA A 74 3.19 -11.18 -8.06
CA ALA A 74 2.69 -10.61 -9.31
C ALA A 74 1.18 -10.89 -9.50
N HIS A 75 0.70 -12.07 -9.09
CA HIS A 75 -0.73 -12.39 -9.15
C HIS A 75 -1.53 -11.49 -8.23
N LEU A 76 -1.10 -11.28 -6.98
CA LEU A 76 -1.76 -10.35 -6.06
C LEU A 76 -1.80 -8.92 -6.64
N LEU A 77 -0.69 -8.43 -7.22
CA LEU A 77 -0.68 -7.13 -7.90
C LEU A 77 -1.71 -7.04 -9.04
N SER A 78 -1.89 -8.12 -9.79
CA SER A 78 -2.91 -8.17 -10.85
C SER A 78 -4.34 -8.13 -10.29
N LEU A 79 -4.57 -8.72 -9.10
CA LEU A 79 -5.87 -8.64 -8.40
C LEU A 79 -6.13 -7.23 -7.90
N MET A 80 -5.12 -6.53 -7.38
CA MET A 80 -5.24 -5.14 -6.92
C MET A 80 -5.58 -4.16 -8.05
N ALA A 81 -5.29 -4.52 -9.31
CA ALA A 81 -5.63 -3.73 -10.48
C ALA A 81 -7.08 -3.95 -10.96
N LYS A 82 -7.81 -4.92 -10.38
CA LYS A 82 -9.18 -5.29 -10.72
C LYS A 82 -10.14 -4.80 -9.62
N PRO A 83 -11.43 -4.57 -9.93
CA PRO A 83 -12.42 -4.11 -8.95
C PRO A 83 -12.76 -5.12 -7.83
N GLY A 84 -12.26 -6.36 -7.90
CA GLY A 84 -12.56 -7.43 -6.94
C GLY A 84 -11.77 -7.36 -5.63
N LEU A 85 -10.73 -6.53 -5.54
CA LEU A 85 -9.92 -6.36 -4.33
C LEU A 85 -9.62 -4.88 -4.09
N VAL A 86 -10.16 -4.32 -3.01
CA VAL A 86 -9.83 -2.96 -2.57
C VAL A 86 -8.55 -2.99 -1.75
N THR A 87 -7.65 -2.04 -2.01
CA THR A 87 -6.42 -1.89 -1.23
C THR A 87 -6.35 -0.56 -0.52
N ILE A 88 -6.02 -0.61 0.77
CA ILE A 88 -5.61 0.57 1.53
C ILE A 88 -4.10 0.68 1.38
N ASN A 89 -3.61 1.83 0.91
CA ASN A 89 -2.27 2.03 0.36
C ASN A 89 -2.05 1.30 -1.00
N PRO A 90 -2.82 1.66 -2.05
CA PRO A 90 -2.74 1.00 -3.35
C PRO A 90 -1.36 1.22 -4.00
N PRO A 91 -0.93 0.37 -4.96
CA PRO A 91 0.36 0.50 -5.64
C PRO A 91 0.71 1.91 -6.14
N ALA A 92 -0.29 2.66 -6.60
CA ALA A 92 -0.11 4.02 -7.10
C ALA A 92 0.42 5.03 -6.06
N THR A 93 0.21 4.79 -4.76
CA THR A 93 0.74 5.68 -3.70
C THR A 93 2.27 5.70 -3.66
N LEU A 94 2.94 4.66 -4.17
CA LEU A 94 4.39 4.62 -4.25
C LEU A 94 4.93 5.84 -5.01
N LEU A 95 4.26 6.25 -6.10
CA LEU A 95 4.65 7.40 -6.91
C LEU A 95 4.73 8.68 -6.07
N SER A 96 3.71 8.89 -5.22
CA SER A 96 3.60 10.08 -4.36
C SER A 96 4.73 10.22 -3.34
N GLN A 97 5.38 9.10 -2.99
CA GLN A 97 6.45 9.06 -2.01
C GLN A 97 7.85 9.20 -2.64
N THR A 98 7.95 9.22 -3.97
CA THR A 98 9.26 9.27 -4.64
C THR A 98 9.87 10.67 -4.60
N LYS A 99 11.19 10.73 -4.37
CA LYS A 99 11.97 11.98 -4.54
C LYS A 99 11.92 12.48 -5.98
N ALA A 100 11.75 11.58 -6.96
CA ALA A 100 11.59 11.93 -8.36
C ALA A 100 10.33 12.76 -8.60
N LEU A 101 9.19 12.37 -8.00
CA LEU A 101 7.98 13.16 -8.09
C LEU A 101 8.15 14.52 -7.39
N GLN A 102 8.79 14.56 -6.22
CA GLN A 102 9.08 15.82 -5.53
C GLN A 102 9.95 16.76 -6.39
N ALA A 103 10.98 16.24 -7.04
CA ALA A 103 11.82 17.00 -7.96
C ALA A 103 11.04 17.47 -9.20
N LEU A 104 10.12 16.66 -9.71
CA LEU A 104 9.23 17.06 -10.80
C LEU A 104 8.31 18.21 -10.38
N ILE A 105 7.67 18.09 -9.21
CA ILE A 105 6.82 19.15 -8.64
C ILE A 105 7.62 20.45 -8.47
N TRP A 106 8.86 20.38 -7.98
CA TRP A 106 9.74 21.54 -7.85
C TRP A 106 10.04 22.20 -9.21
N ASN A 107 10.39 21.41 -10.22
CA ASN A 107 10.65 21.96 -11.56
C ASN A 107 9.41 22.65 -12.14
N LEU A 108 8.22 22.08 -11.96
CA LEU A 108 6.94 22.68 -12.38
C LEU A 108 6.60 23.94 -11.56
N TYR A 109 7.03 24.01 -10.31
CA TYR A 109 6.91 25.22 -9.50
C TYR A 109 7.80 26.34 -10.06
N GLU A 110 9.05 26.05 -10.42
CA GLU A 110 9.98 27.04 -10.97
C GLU A 110 9.51 27.63 -12.32
N THR A 111 8.67 26.92 -13.10
CA THR A 111 8.16 27.46 -14.38
C THR A 111 7.11 28.56 -14.23
N GLY A 112 6.58 28.81 -13.03
CA GLY A 112 5.59 29.86 -12.80
C GLY A 112 4.22 29.64 -13.46
N THR A 113 3.96 28.46 -14.03
CA THR A 113 2.82 28.22 -14.94
C THR A 113 1.77 27.25 -14.40
N PHE A 114 2.12 26.40 -13.44
CA PHE A 114 1.23 25.35 -12.92
C PHE A 114 0.61 25.65 -11.57
N PHE A 115 1.09 26.69 -10.87
CA PHE A 115 0.63 27.04 -9.53
C PHE A 115 0.19 28.50 -9.50
N HIS A 116 -0.96 28.74 -8.88
CA HIS A 116 -1.45 30.07 -8.58
C HIS A 116 -0.59 30.74 -7.49
N ALA A 117 -0.67 32.07 -7.38
CA ALA A 117 0.21 32.84 -6.50
C ALA A 117 0.07 32.46 -5.02
N ASP A 118 -1.15 32.15 -4.57
CA ASP A 118 -1.48 31.66 -3.23
C ASP A 118 -0.93 30.26 -2.97
N GLU A 119 -1.00 29.36 -3.96
CA GLU A 119 -0.42 28.01 -3.84
C GLU A 119 1.11 28.08 -3.69
N ARG A 120 1.76 28.97 -4.45
CA ARG A 120 3.21 29.16 -4.41
C ARG A 120 3.72 29.62 -3.04
N GLU A 121 2.97 30.45 -2.34
CA GLU A 121 3.32 30.93 -1.00
C GLU A 121 3.35 29.79 0.02
N ILE A 122 2.40 28.85 -0.08
CA ILE A 122 2.33 27.63 0.76
C ILE A 122 3.48 26.66 0.45
N TYR A 123 3.79 26.43 -0.83
CA TYR A 123 4.85 25.49 -1.24
C TYR A 123 6.23 25.87 -0.68
N VAL A 124 6.58 27.16 -0.66
CA VAL A 124 7.86 27.65 -0.14
C VAL A 124 7.90 27.57 1.40
N ALA A 125 6.84 28.01 2.06
CA ALA A 125 6.79 28.09 3.52
C ALA A 125 6.78 26.72 4.21
N ASP A 126 6.02 25.75 3.68
CA ASP A 126 5.72 24.51 4.42
C ASP A 126 6.37 23.24 3.86
N ILE A 127 6.60 23.18 2.54
CA ILE A 127 7.07 21.94 1.89
C ILE A 127 8.60 21.93 1.76
N PHE A 128 9.21 23.02 1.29
CA PHE A 128 10.67 23.08 1.11
C PHE A 128 11.41 23.84 2.22
N GLY A 129 10.76 24.75 2.94
CA GLY A 129 11.36 25.48 4.07
C GLY A 129 11.75 24.60 5.28
N LYS A 130 11.30 23.34 5.34
CA LYS A 130 11.64 22.36 6.38
C LYS A 130 12.68 21.32 5.94
N LEU A 131 13.13 21.37 4.69
CA LEU A 131 14.09 20.42 4.09
C LEU A 131 15.53 20.94 4.01
N LEU A 132 15.77 22.19 4.44
CA LEU A 132 17.08 22.84 4.58
C LEU A 132 17.30 23.26 6.04
#